data_AF-A0A7V9AH19-F1
#
_entry.id   AF-A0A7V9AH19-F1
#
_cell.length_a   1.000
_cell.length_b   1.000
_cell.length_c   1.000
_cell.angle_alpha   90.00
_cell.angle_beta   90.00
_cell.angle_gamma   90.00
#
_symmetry.space_group_name_H-M   'P 1'
#
loop_
_entity.id
_entity.type
_entity.pdbx_description
1 polymer ?
#
loop_
_entity_poly.entity_id
_entity_poly.type
_entity_poly.pdbx_seq_one_letter_code
_entity_poly.pdbx_strand_id
1 'polypeptide(L)'
;MKTKRGRKKVTTTVLVRPTIGSAAADWSRWPAGTTFRLLSTGQIYEVDDYGWALAGRNTIDLYMGSRADMNAWGVRHEPIQVLRWGSPQASLLLLQGRQGHKHIRRMVLALEGEHESAAALE
;
A
#
# COMPACT_ATOMS: atom_id res chain seq x y z
N MET A 1 1.64 -55.76 31.27
CA MET A 1 1.29 -54.68 30.33
C MET A 1 2.03 -53.40 30.73
N LYS A 2 2.92 -52.86 29.88
CA LYS A 2 3.61 -51.58 30.15
C LYS A 2 2.96 -50.47 29.32
N THR A 3 2.37 -49.48 29.98
CA THR A 3 1.74 -48.32 29.30
C THR A 3 2.80 -47.27 28.98
N LYS A 4 3.08 -47.06 27.69
CA LYS A 4 3.92 -45.93 27.23
C LYS A 4 3.08 -44.66 27.23
N ARG A 5 3.32 -43.76 28.19
CA ARG A 5 2.76 -42.40 28.16
C ARG A 5 3.51 -41.58 27.11
N GLY A 6 2.85 -41.29 25.99
CA GLY A 6 3.35 -40.40 24.95
C GLY A 6 3.43 -38.96 25.46
N ARG A 7 4.62 -38.36 25.38
CA ARG A 7 4.87 -36.96 25.75
C ARG A 7 4.22 -36.07 24.69
N LYS A 8 3.14 -35.36 25.04
CA LYS A 8 2.52 -34.38 24.14
C LYS A 8 3.52 -33.23 23.94
N LYS A 9 4.03 -33.07 22.71
CA LYS A 9 4.82 -31.89 22.34
C LYS A 9 3.83 -30.76 22.08
N VAL A 10 3.89 -29.72 22.90
CA VAL A 10 3.20 -28.46 22.61
C VAL A 10 4.06 -27.73 21.59
N THR A 11 3.61 -27.69 20.34
CA THR A 11 4.22 -26.84 19.31
C THR A 11 3.75 -25.42 19.60
N THR A 12 4.59 -24.63 20.27
CA THR A 12 4.39 -23.19 20.37
C THR A 12 4.69 -22.59 19.00
N THR A 13 3.69 -22.47 18.14
CA THR A 13 3.81 -21.72 16.88
C THR A 13 4.12 -20.28 17.25
N VAL A 14 5.37 -19.86 17.05
CA VAL A 14 5.74 -18.45 17.14
C VAL A 14 4.92 -17.72 16.08
N LEU A 15 4.01 -16.85 16.53
CA LEU A 15 3.23 -15.98 15.66
C LEU A 15 4.20 -14.98 15.02
N VAL A 16 4.76 -15.32 13.87
CA VAL A 16 5.54 -14.36 13.06
C VAL A 16 4.52 -13.35 12.54
N ARG A 17 4.61 -12.10 13.01
CA ARG A 17 3.81 -11.01 12.46
C ARG A 17 4.18 -10.88 10.99
N PRO A 18 3.21 -10.83 10.06
CA PRO A 18 3.52 -10.58 8.67
C PRO A 18 4.24 -9.24 8.55
N THR A 19 5.41 -9.23 7.92
CA THR A 19 6.10 -8.00 7.56
C THR A 19 5.20 -7.24 6.58
N ILE A 20 4.82 -6.02 6.92
CA ILE A 20 4.04 -5.16 6.03
C ILE A 20 5.05 -4.43 5.13
N GLY A 21 4.89 -4.57 3.82
CA GLY A 21 5.69 -3.82 2.86
C GLY A 21 5.16 -2.40 2.66
N SER A 22 6.02 -1.50 2.21
CA SER A 22 5.66 -0.12 1.85
C SER A 22 5.20 -0.04 0.39
N ALA A 23 4.30 0.88 0.09
CA ALA A 23 3.78 1.10 -1.25
C ALA A 23 3.53 2.60 -1.50
N ALA A 24 3.88 3.05 -2.70
CA ALA A 24 3.58 4.39 -3.16
C ALA A 24 2.35 4.39 -4.06
N ALA A 25 1.48 5.39 -3.91
CA ALA A 25 0.30 5.54 -4.75
C ALA A 25 -0.18 7.00 -4.82
N ASP A 26 -1.16 7.27 -5.67
CA ASP A 26 -1.95 8.50 -5.60
C ASP A 26 -2.87 8.45 -4.37
N TRP A 27 -2.64 9.33 -3.40
CA TRP A 27 -3.39 9.37 -2.15
C TRP A 27 -4.85 9.84 -2.29
N SER A 28 -5.22 10.49 -3.40
CA SER A 28 -6.62 10.79 -3.70
C SER A 28 -7.42 9.54 -4.10
N ARG A 29 -6.72 8.49 -4.55
CA ARG A 29 -7.33 7.21 -5.00
C ARG A 29 -7.07 6.09 -4.00
N TRP A 30 -5.89 6.09 -3.39
CA TRP A 30 -5.42 5.14 -2.39
C TRP A 30 -4.93 5.92 -1.16
N PRO A 31 -5.82 6.35 -0.26
CA PRO A 31 -5.45 7.21 0.86
C PRO A 31 -4.36 6.61 1.73
N ALA A 32 -3.53 7.46 2.32
CA ALA A 32 -2.47 7.08 3.24
C ALA A 32 -3.00 6.15 4.35
N GLY A 33 -2.26 5.07 4.61
CA GLY A 33 -2.63 4.01 5.55
C GLY A 33 -3.58 2.94 4.98
N THR A 34 -3.88 2.98 3.67
CA THR A 34 -4.59 1.88 2.99
C THR A 34 -3.72 0.64 3.03
N THR A 35 -4.26 -0.47 3.53
CA THR A 35 -3.57 -1.76 3.52
C THR A 35 -4.27 -2.73 2.58
N PHE A 36 -3.48 -3.48 1.82
CA PHE A 36 -3.97 -4.45 0.86
C PHE A 36 -3.06 -5.67 0.83
N ARG A 37 -3.60 -6.77 0.32
CA ARG A 37 -2.89 -8.03 0.13
C ARG A 37 -2.83 -8.38 -1.34
N LEU A 38 -1.66 -8.77 -1.83
CA LEU A 38 -1.53 -9.38 -3.16
C LEU A 38 -2.15 -10.77 -3.14
N LEU A 39 -3.03 -11.08 -4.08
CA LEU A 39 -3.70 -12.39 -4.09
C LEU A 39 -2.75 -13.53 -4.51
N SER A 40 -1.74 -13.26 -5.33
CA SER A 40 -0.76 -14.28 -5.76
C SER A 40 0.17 -14.75 -4.64
N THR A 41 0.66 -13.83 -3.79
CA THR A 41 1.69 -14.13 -2.78
C THR A 41 1.16 -14.11 -1.35
N GLY A 42 0.01 -13.47 -1.11
CA GLY A 42 -0.49 -13.20 0.23
C GLY A 42 0.28 -12.10 0.98
N GLN A 43 1.29 -11.48 0.37
CA GLN A 43 2.06 -10.39 0.96
C GLN A 43 1.17 -9.15 1.18
N ILE A 44 1.31 -8.52 2.34
CA ILE A 44 0.57 -7.33 2.73
C ILE A 44 1.44 -6.10 2.52
N TYR A 45 0.82 -5.04 2.00
CA TYR A 45 1.43 -3.73 1.83
C TYR A 45 0.56 -2.65 2.46
N GLU A 46 1.20 -1.56 2.87
CA GLU A 46 0.57 -0.32 3.31
C GLU A 46 0.97 0.82 2.38
N VAL A 47 -0.01 1.63 1.99
CA VAL A 47 0.24 2.88 1.26
C VAL A 47 0.73 3.93 2.24
N ASP A 48 2.05 4.16 2.24
CA ASP A 48 2.74 5.09 3.14
C ASP A 48 3.54 6.15 2.38
N ASP A 49 3.67 6.03 1.06
CA ASP A 49 4.39 6.96 0.19
C ASP A 49 3.57 7.40 -1.03
N TYR A 50 4.06 8.41 -1.75
CA TYR A 50 3.48 8.92 -2.99
C TYR A 50 4.57 9.41 -3.94
N GLY A 51 4.23 9.51 -5.22
CA GLY A 51 5.16 9.96 -6.23
C GLY A 51 4.49 10.68 -7.39
N TRP A 52 5.23 11.61 -8.00
CA TRP A 52 4.75 12.38 -9.15
C TRP A 52 4.29 11.49 -10.31
N ALA A 53 4.95 10.34 -10.52
CA ALA A 53 4.63 9.40 -11.59
C ALA A 53 3.35 8.59 -11.34
N LEU A 54 2.77 8.67 -10.14
CA LEU A 54 1.59 7.89 -9.74
C LEU A 54 0.34 8.77 -9.62
N ALA A 55 0.51 10.07 -9.39
CA ALA A 55 -0.59 11.02 -9.30
C ALA A 55 -1.42 11.04 -10.60
N GLY A 56 -2.75 10.95 -10.45
CA GLY A 56 -3.70 10.81 -11.54
C GLY A 56 -3.82 9.41 -12.13
N ARG A 57 -3.06 8.42 -11.66
CA ARG A 57 -3.02 7.07 -12.24
C ARG A 57 -3.61 6.03 -11.31
N ASN A 58 -4.00 4.89 -11.89
CA ASN A 58 -4.42 3.71 -11.14
C ASN A 58 -3.30 2.67 -11.00
N THR A 59 -2.14 3.14 -10.56
CA THR A 59 -0.93 2.33 -10.38
C THR A 59 -0.44 2.48 -8.95
N ILE A 60 -0.05 1.35 -8.35
CA ILE A 60 0.61 1.29 -7.04
C ILE A 60 2.02 0.79 -7.31
N ASP A 61 3.02 1.51 -6.79
CA ASP A 61 4.41 1.08 -6.83
C ASP A 61 4.78 0.38 -5.51
N LEU A 62 5.34 -0.82 -5.61
CA LEU A 62 5.67 -1.62 -4.43
C LEU A 62 7.14 -1.45 -4.09
N TYR A 63 7.44 -1.11 -2.84
CA TYR A 63 8.82 -1.09 -2.41
C TYR A 63 9.41 -2.50 -2.42
N MET A 64 10.59 -2.62 -3.05
CA MET A 64 11.36 -3.86 -3.13
C MET A 64 12.74 -3.62 -2.51
N GLY A 65 13.19 -4.57 -1.67
CA GLY A 65 14.45 -4.45 -0.95
C GLY A 65 15.70 -4.54 -1.84
N SER A 66 15.58 -5.03 -3.07
CA SER A 66 16.70 -5.13 -4.02
C SER A 66 16.28 -4.88 -5.46
N ARG A 67 17.25 -4.47 -6.30
CA ARG A 67 17.06 -4.29 -7.76
C ARG A 67 16.69 -5.61 -8.46
N ALA A 68 17.19 -6.74 -7.95
CA ALA A 68 16.86 -8.05 -8.50
C ALA A 68 15.38 -8.38 -8.28
N ASP A 69 14.86 -8.14 -7.07
CA ASP A 69 13.44 -8.35 -6.74
C ASP A 69 12.55 -7.39 -7.55
N MET A 70 12.97 -6.13 -7.68
CA MET A 70 12.30 -5.14 -8.53
C MET A 70 12.20 -5.61 -10.00
N ASN A 71 13.29 -6.16 -10.57
CA ASN A 71 13.28 -6.67 -11.94
C ASN A 71 12.43 -7.94 -12.09
N ALA A 72 12.46 -8.84 -11.09
CA ALA A 72 11.65 -10.05 -11.08
C ALA A 72 10.16 -9.72 -10.96
N TRP A 73 9.82 -8.65 -10.24
CA TRP A 73 8.46 -8.12 -10.15
C TRP A 73 8.05 -7.39 -11.43
N GLY A 74 8.77 -6.35 -11.85
CA GLY A 74 8.41 -5.56 -13.03
C GLY A 74 6.99 -4.97 -13.01
N VAL A 75 6.58 -4.36 -14.12
CA VAL A 75 5.23 -3.80 -14.27
C VAL A 75 4.26 -4.91 -14.65
N ARG A 76 3.17 -5.06 -13.89
CA ARG A 76 2.15 -6.09 -14.13
C ARG A 76 0.79 -5.68 -13.57
N HIS A 77 -0.25 -6.35 -14.03
CA HIS A 77 -1.55 -6.34 -13.38
C HIS A 77 -1.61 -7.45 -12.33
N GLU A 78 -1.73 -7.05 -11.07
CA GLU A 78 -1.81 -7.96 -9.93
C GLU A 78 -3.17 -7.78 -9.24
N PRO A 79 -3.97 -8.84 -9.06
CA PRO A 79 -5.18 -8.79 -8.25
C PRO A 79 -4.83 -8.53 -6.78
N ILE A 80 -5.47 -7.52 -6.19
CA ILE A 80 -5.30 -7.18 -4.79
C ILE A 80 -6.62 -7.30 -4.03
N GLN A 81 -6.54 -7.61 -2.75
CA GLN A 81 -7.63 -7.47 -1.81
C GLN A 81 -7.33 -6.33 -0.85
N VAL A 82 -8.16 -5.29 -0.86
CA VAL A 82 -8.09 -4.24 0.16
C VAL A 82 -8.51 -4.82 1.49
N LEU A 83 -7.64 -4.68 2.49
CA LEU A 83 -7.88 -5.14 3.86
C LEU A 83 -8.46 -4.00 4.70
N ARG A 84 -7.94 -2.78 4.52
CA ARG A 84 -8.42 -1.57 5.20
C ARG A 84 -8.16 -0.37 4.30
N TRP A 85 -9.16 0.48 4.13
CA TRP A 85 -8.95 1.78 3.50
C TRP A 85 -8.27 2.75 4.46
N GLY A 86 -7.36 3.57 3.93
CA GLY A 86 -6.76 4.70 4.64
C GLY A 86 -7.75 5.84 4.84
N SER A 87 -7.28 6.95 5.40
CA SER A 87 -8.12 8.15 5.62
C SER A 87 -7.87 9.22 4.55
N PRO A 88 -8.86 9.56 3.72
CA PRO A 88 -8.78 10.70 2.81
C PRO A 88 -8.49 12.01 3.54
N GLN A 89 -9.11 12.22 4.71
CA GLN A 89 -8.95 13.44 5.51
C GLN A 89 -7.53 13.55 6.07
N ALA A 90 -6.97 12.45 6.59
CA ALA A 90 -5.58 12.43 7.06
C ALA A 90 -4.60 12.67 5.89
N SER A 91 -4.88 12.08 4.72
CA SER A 91 -4.10 12.30 3.51
C SER A 91 -4.11 13.78 3.11
N LEU A 92 -5.29 14.40 3.10
CA LEU A 92 -5.46 15.82 2.78
C LEU A 92 -4.66 16.71 3.74
N LEU A 93 -4.78 16.49 5.05
CA LEU A 93 -4.04 17.25 6.07
C LEU A 93 -2.52 17.15 5.87
N LEU A 94 -2.01 15.96 5.53
CA LEU A 94 -0.58 15.75 5.29
C LEU A 94 -0.11 16.42 3.99
N LEU A 95 -0.95 16.45 2.95
CA LEU A 95 -0.61 17.00 1.63
C LEU A 95 -0.79 18.53 1.58
N GLN A 96 -1.69 19.11 2.37
CA GLN A 96 -2.00 20.55 2.37
C GLN A 96 -0.75 21.42 2.55
N GLY A 97 0.18 21.00 3.42
CA GLY A 97 1.45 21.70 3.67
C GLY A 97 2.53 21.51 2.60
N ARG A 98 2.30 20.67 1.59
CA ARG A 98 3.32 20.24 0.60
C ARG A 98 2.97 20.62 -0.84
N GLN A 99 2.02 21.53 -1.04
CA GLN A 99 1.46 21.90 -2.34
C GLN A 99 2.40 22.66 -3.29
N GLY A 100 3.72 22.69 -3.04
CA GLY A 100 4.71 23.28 -3.96
C GLY A 100 4.76 22.56 -5.31
N HIS A 101 4.48 21.25 -5.34
CA HIS A 101 4.53 20.45 -6.57
C HIS A 101 3.15 20.26 -7.20
N LYS A 102 3.09 20.29 -8.54
CA LYS A 102 1.84 20.12 -9.32
C LYS A 102 1.08 18.84 -8.96
N HIS A 103 1.78 17.72 -8.85
CA HIS A 103 1.18 16.42 -8.53
C HIS A 103 0.54 16.39 -7.13
N ILE A 104 1.09 17.14 -6.17
CA ILE A 104 0.50 17.25 -4.83
C ILE A 104 -0.78 18.10 -4.89
N ARG A 105 -0.76 19.24 -5.59
CA ARG A 105 -1.97 20.06 -5.80
C ARG A 105 -3.08 19.27 -6.48
N ARG A 106 -2.74 18.44 -7.48
CA ARG A 106 -3.69 17.53 -8.13
C ARG A 106 -4.35 16.59 -7.11
N MET A 107 -3.56 15.93 -6.27
CA MET A 107 -4.11 15.02 -5.24
C MET A 107 -4.99 15.76 -4.22
N VAL A 108 -4.59 16.97 -3.81
CA VAL A 108 -5.37 17.82 -2.90
C VAL A 108 -6.73 18.17 -3.53
N LEU A 109 -6.74 18.69 -4.75
CA LEU A 109 -7.99 19.00 -5.47
C LEU A 109 -8.89 17.76 -5.62
N ALA A 110 -8.30 16.62 -5.98
CA ALA A 110 -9.06 15.38 -6.10
C ALA A 110 -9.64 14.90 -4.76
N LEU A 111 -8.92 15.08 -3.65
CA LEU A 111 -9.40 14.80 -2.29
C LEU A 111 -10.50 15.76 -1.83
N GLU A 112 -10.49 16.99 -2.33
CA GLU A 112 -11.51 18.03 -2.08
C GLU A 112 -12.77 17.85 -2.96
N GLY A 113 -12.75 16.90 -3.90
CA GLY A 113 -13.85 16.64 -4.85
C GLY A 113 -13.78 17.46 -6.14
N GLU A 114 -12.75 18.28 -6.30
CA GLU A 114 -12.49 19.15 -7.46
C GLU A 114 -11.84 18.35 -8.60
N HIS A 115 -12.48 17.27 -9.03
CA HIS A 115 -11.91 16.30 -9.97
C HIS A 115 -11.58 16.89 -11.34
N GLU A 116 -12.37 17.85 -11.83
CA GLU A 116 -12.10 18.55 -13.10
C GLU A 116 -10.85 19.43 -12.99
N SER A 117 -10.74 20.20 -11.92
CA SER A 117 -9.56 21.02 -11.62
C SER A 117 -8.31 20.17 -11.42
N ALA A 118 -8.45 19.01 -10.75
CA ALA A 118 -7.37 18.06 -10.61
C ALA A 118 -6.91 17.50 -11.96
N ALA A 119 -7.87 17.12 -12.83
CA ALA A 119 -7.60 16.62 -14.18
C ALA A 119 -6.90 17.66 -15.07
N ALA A 120 -7.18 18.95 -14.88
CA ALA A 120 -6.50 20.03 -15.61
C ALA A 120 -5.00 20.19 -15.27
N LEU A 121 -4.52 19.55 -14.18
CA LEU A 121 -3.11 19.60 -13.74
C LEU A 121 -2.24 18.44 -14.26
N GLU A 122 -2.63 17.77 -15.37
CA GLU A 122 -1.82 16.73 -16.02
C GLU A 122 -0.42 17.19 -16.48
#